data_AF-A0A941UGN3-F1
#
_entry.id   AF-A0A941UGN3-F1
#
_cell.length_a   1.000
_cell.length_b   1.000
_cell.length_c   1.000
_cell.angle_alpha   90.00
_cell.angle_beta   90.00
_cell.angle_gamma   90.00
#
_symmetry.space_group_name_H-M   'P 1'
#
loop_
_entity.id
_entity.type
_entity.pdbx_description
1 polymer ?
#
loop_
_entity_poly.entity_id
_entity_poly.type
_entity_poly.pdbx_seq_one_letter_code
_entity_poly.pdbx_strand_id
1 'polypeptide(L)'
;MKREYVKGSGIRNHILIGMAIVIMLTLIQIILPVSAEESITAYCYRDGSSLGSVVIFDVANAAAACNNLYYDCKGKCIGCFNDSDYIDYVCVDKAGRTFLR
;
A
#
# COMPACT_ATOMS: atom_id res chain seq x y z
N MET A 1 33.49 -66.42 5.83
CA MET A 1 32.69 -65.36 5.19
C MET A 1 32.77 -64.08 6.01
N LYS A 2 33.42 -63.03 5.51
CA LYS A 2 33.44 -61.69 6.13
C LYS A 2 32.28 -60.89 5.50
N ARG A 3 31.36 -60.36 6.32
CA ARG A 3 30.35 -59.39 5.87
C ARG A 3 30.95 -57.99 6.04
N GLU A 4 31.12 -57.29 4.93
CA GLU A 4 31.49 -55.88 4.94
C GLU A 4 30.24 -55.03 5.22
N TYR A 5 30.31 -54.23 6.28
CA TYR A 5 29.28 -53.26 6.61
C TYR A 5 29.44 -52.06 5.68
N VAL A 6 28.51 -51.89 4.74
CA VAL A 6 28.47 -50.73 3.85
C VAL A 6 28.10 -49.49 4.68
N LYS A 7 29.06 -48.60 4.85
CA LYS A 7 28.96 -47.35 5.60
C LYS A 7 28.04 -46.36 4.86
N GLY A 8 26.74 -46.42 5.12
CA GLY A 8 25.73 -45.48 4.63
C GLY A 8 25.84 -44.09 5.28
N SER A 9 26.95 -43.38 5.04
CA SER A 9 27.26 -42.11 5.71
C SER A 9 27.12 -40.87 4.82
N GLY A 10 27.04 -41.03 3.49
CA GLY A 10 26.97 -39.88 2.56
C GLY A 10 25.56 -39.27 2.44
N ILE A 11 24.53 -40.11 2.30
CA ILE A 11 23.16 -39.67 1.99
C ILE A 11 22.52 -38.87 3.13
N ARG A 12 22.78 -39.24 4.39
CA ARG A 12 22.26 -38.51 5.57
C ARG A 12 22.78 -37.08 5.68
N ASN A 13 24.04 -36.82 5.31
CA ASN A 13 24.61 -35.47 5.36
C ASN A 13 24.05 -34.58 4.25
N HIS A 14 23.83 -35.13 3.04
CA HIS A 14 23.24 -34.36 1.94
C HIS A 14 21.79 -33.97 2.20
N ILE A 15 21.01 -34.84 2.88
CA ILE A 15 19.63 -34.54 3.28
C ILE A 15 19.59 -33.45 4.35
N LEU A 16 20.49 -33.49 5.34
CA LEU A 16 20.59 -32.47 6.39
C LEU A 16 20.97 -31.09 5.85
N ILE A 17 21.93 -31.05 4.91
CA ILE A 17 22.34 -29.82 4.24
C ILE A 17 21.20 -29.26 3.39
N GLY A 18 20.50 -30.12 2.64
CA GLY A 18 19.33 -29.73 1.86
C GLY A 18 18.21 -29.14 2.72
N MET A 19 17.88 -29.77 3.85
CA MET A 19 16.90 -29.23 4.80
C MET A 19 17.34 -27.90 5.40
N ALA A 20 18.61 -27.75 5.78
CA ALA A 20 19.12 -26.49 6.31
C ALA A 20 19.00 -25.33 5.32
N ILE A 21 19.23 -25.58 4.02
CA ILE A 21 19.08 -24.58 2.95
C ILE A 21 17.60 -24.20 2.77
N VAL A 22 16.69 -25.17 2.77
CA VAL A 22 15.24 -24.91 2.66
C VAL A 22 14.73 -24.11 3.84
N ILE A 23 15.17 -24.44 5.07
CA ILE A 23 14.82 -23.69 6.29
C ILE A 23 15.38 -22.27 6.26
N MET A 24 16.61 -22.07 5.77
CA MET A 24 17.19 -20.73 5.62
C MET A 24 16.42 -19.89 4.58
N LEU A 25 15.98 -20.51 3.48
CA LEU A 25 15.21 -19.83 2.43
C LEU A 25 13.80 -19.43 2.87
N THR A 26 13.14 -20.20 3.74
CA THR A 26 11.82 -19.84 4.29
C THR A 26 11.91 -18.71 5.32
N LEU A 27 13.01 -18.63 6.07
CA LEU A 27 13.24 -17.56 7.06
C LEU A 27 13.47 -16.17 6.43
N ILE A 28 13.89 -16.11 5.15
CA ILE A 28 14.13 -14.84 4.44
C ILE A 28 12.82 -14.10 4.09
N GLN A 29 11.68 -14.80 4.05
CA GLN A 29 10.40 -14.21 3.63
C GLN A 29 9.69 -13.40 4.74
N ILE A 30 10.23 -13.34 5.95
CA ILE A 30 9.54 -12.74 7.12
C ILE A 30 9.75 -11.21 7.21
N ILE A 31 10.61 -10.62 6.38
CA ILE A 31 11.09 -9.23 6.58
C ILE A 31 10.55 -8.24 5.53
N LEU A 32 9.62 -8.63 4.66
CA LEU A 32 8.98 -7.64 3.78
C LEU A 32 7.80 -6.99 4.52
N PRO A 33 7.91 -5.71 4.94
CA PRO A 33 6.73 -4.98 5.36
C PRO A 33 5.84 -4.83 4.14
N VAL A 34 4.73 -5.58 4.11
CA VAL A 34 3.61 -5.27 3.23
C VAL A 34 2.93 -4.05 3.85
N SER A 35 3.36 -2.85 3.48
CA SER A 35 2.61 -1.64 3.80
C SER A 35 1.40 -1.60 2.87
N ALA A 36 0.22 -1.92 3.40
CA ALA A 36 -1.01 -1.55 2.71
C ALA A 36 -1.13 -0.02 2.82
N GLU A 37 -1.06 0.70 1.70
CA GLU A 37 -1.46 2.11 1.68
C GLU A 37 -2.94 2.17 2.06
N GLU A 38 -3.24 2.84 3.16
CA GLU A 38 -4.62 3.01 3.63
C GLU A 38 -5.35 3.92 2.64
N SER A 39 -6.46 3.42 2.09
CA SER A 39 -7.24 4.20 1.15
C SER A 39 -8.14 5.18 1.89
N ILE A 40 -8.20 6.41 1.38
CA ILE A 40 -8.94 7.53 1.97
C ILE A 40 -10.04 7.94 1.01
N THR A 41 -11.23 8.22 1.53
CA THR A 41 -12.30 8.80 0.72
C THR A 41 -12.15 10.32 0.68
N ALA A 42 -11.98 10.87 -0.53
CA ALA A 42 -12.01 12.31 -0.78
C ALA A 42 -13.33 12.73 -1.43
N TYR A 43 -13.92 13.80 -0.94
CA TYR A 43 -15.12 14.44 -1.43
C TYR A 43 -14.76 15.57 -2.39
N CYS A 44 -15.37 15.56 -3.57
CA CYS A 44 -15.06 16.47 -4.66
C CYS A 44 -16.04 17.64 -4.70
N TYR A 45 -15.51 18.86 -4.74
CA TYR A 45 -16.31 20.07 -4.80
C TYR A 45 -15.87 21.00 -5.91
N ARG A 46 -16.85 21.71 -6.48
CA ARG A 46 -16.64 22.82 -7.40
C ARG A 46 -17.54 23.97 -7.01
N ASP A 47 -16.95 25.16 -6.84
CA ASP A 47 -17.69 26.40 -6.57
C ASP A 47 -18.68 26.25 -5.38
N GLY A 48 -18.31 25.43 -4.39
CA GLY A 48 -19.12 25.11 -3.20
C GLY A 48 -20.05 23.90 -3.35
N SER A 49 -20.42 23.52 -4.57
CA SER A 49 -21.28 22.37 -4.86
C SER A 49 -20.53 21.04 -4.79
N SER A 50 -21.18 20.03 -4.19
CA SER A 50 -20.66 18.66 -4.15
C SER A 50 -20.89 17.95 -5.49
N LEU A 51 -19.87 17.27 -5.99
CA LEU A 51 -19.94 16.43 -7.21
C LEU A 51 -20.00 14.93 -6.86
N GLY A 52 -19.50 14.54 -5.69
CA GLY A 52 -19.43 13.17 -5.22
C GLY A 52 -18.11 12.89 -4.50
N SER A 53 -17.63 11.65 -4.56
CA SER A 53 -16.40 11.23 -3.88
C SER A 53 -15.54 10.29 -4.74
N VAL A 54 -14.26 10.23 -4.41
CA VAL A 54 -13.25 9.38 -5.04
C VAL A 54 -12.36 8.77 -3.96
N VAL A 55 -11.90 7.54 -4.20
CA VAL A 55 -10.93 6.88 -3.32
C VAL A 55 -9.52 7.26 -3.77
N ILE A 56 -8.71 7.71 -2.82
CA ILE A 56 -7.31 8.11 -3.04
C ILE A 56 -6.40 7.35 -2.07
N PHE A 57 -5.12 7.28 -2.41
CA PHE A 57 -4.07 6.70 -1.55
C PHE A 57 -3.08 7.76 -1.04
N ASP A 58 -3.16 8.98 -1.61
CA ASP A 58 -2.34 10.11 -1.24
C ASP A 58 -3.22 11.38 -1.23
N VAL A 59 -3.27 12.01 -0.07
CA VAL A 59 -4.01 13.25 0.17
C VAL A 59 -3.58 14.39 -0.76
N ALA A 60 -2.30 14.45 -1.15
CA ALA A 60 -1.79 15.45 -2.08
C ALA A 60 -2.44 15.35 -3.46
N ASN A 61 -2.92 14.16 -3.83
CA ASN A 61 -3.58 13.89 -5.11
C ASN A 61 -5.10 14.08 -5.08
N ALA A 62 -5.70 14.48 -3.95
CA ALA A 62 -7.15 14.61 -3.82
C ALA A 62 -7.77 15.51 -4.90
N ALA A 63 -7.20 16.69 -5.12
CA ALA A 63 -7.66 17.62 -6.14
C ALA A 63 -7.50 17.03 -7.56
N ALA A 64 -6.35 16.41 -7.86
CA ALA A 64 -6.09 15.81 -9.16
C ALA A 64 -7.07 14.66 -9.46
N ALA A 65 -7.32 13.79 -8.48
CA ALA A 65 -8.28 12.70 -8.60
C ALA A 65 -9.69 13.21 -8.91
N CYS A 66 -10.17 14.22 -8.18
CA CYS A 66 -11.45 14.86 -8.46
C CYS A 66 -11.52 15.47 -9.86
N ASN A 67 -10.47 16.19 -10.28
CA ASN A 67 -10.42 16.84 -11.58
C ASN A 67 -10.37 15.85 -12.75
N ASN A 68 -9.84 14.63 -12.53
CA ASN A 68 -9.79 13.57 -13.52
C ASN A 68 -11.10 12.77 -13.59
N LEU A 69 -11.77 12.58 -12.45
CA LEU A 69 -13.01 11.79 -12.37
C LEU A 69 -14.23 12.56 -12.89
N TYR A 70 -14.37 13.83 -12.49
CA TYR A 70 -15.54 14.63 -12.81
C TYR A 70 -15.25 15.63 -13.92
N TYR A 71 -15.87 15.43 -15.09
CA TYR A 71 -15.76 16.35 -16.23
C TYR A 71 -16.17 17.79 -15.86
N ASP A 72 -17.16 17.89 -14.98
CA ASP A 72 -17.65 19.16 -14.43
C ASP A 72 -16.60 19.92 -13.64
N CYS A 73 -15.43 19.35 -13.34
CA CYS A 73 -14.36 20.07 -12.67
C CYS A 73 -13.62 21.06 -13.57
N LYS A 74 -13.42 20.75 -14.86
CA LYS A 74 -12.59 21.57 -15.79
C LYS A 74 -11.26 22.04 -15.18
N GLY A 75 -10.60 21.21 -14.36
CA GLY A 75 -9.34 21.56 -13.69
C GLY A 75 -9.46 22.54 -12.50
N LYS A 76 -10.67 22.76 -11.97
CA LYS A 76 -10.95 23.73 -10.89
C LYS A 76 -11.55 23.10 -9.61
N CYS A 77 -11.67 21.77 -9.54
CA CYS A 77 -12.16 21.13 -8.33
C CYS A 77 -11.14 21.13 -7.20
N ILE A 78 -11.68 21.09 -5.99
CA ILE A 78 -10.96 20.78 -4.76
C ILE A 78 -11.36 19.38 -4.30
N GLY A 79 -10.45 18.68 -3.65
CA GLY A 79 -10.72 17.40 -2.99
C GLY A 79 -10.57 17.56 -1.48
N CYS A 80 -11.59 17.17 -0.72
CA CYS A 80 -11.61 17.29 0.73
C CYS A 80 -11.72 15.92 1.40
N PHE A 81 -10.96 15.65 2.44
CA PHE A 81 -10.98 14.39 3.17
C PHE A 81 -11.11 14.66 4.66
N ASN A 82 -11.60 13.65 5.39
CA ASN A 82 -11.66 13.70 6.84
C ASN A 82 -10.28 13.30 7.38
N ASP A 83 -9.71 14.15 8.22
CA ASP A 83 -8.46 13.91 8.92
C ASP A 83 -8.79 13.86 10.41
N SER A 84 -8.42 12.78 11.10
CA SER A 84 -8.75 12.56 12.51
C SER A 84 -8.14 13.60 13.45
N ASP A 85 -7.10 14.30 13.00
CA ASP A 85 -6.46 15.36 13.78
C ASP A 85 -7.26 16.67 13.75
N TYR A 86 -8.22 16.80 12.84
CA TYR A 86 -9.04 18.00 12.66
C TYR A 86 -10.52 17.71 12.90
N ILE A 87 -11.25 18.70 13.42
CA ILE A 87 -12.72 18.62 13.56
C ILE A 87 -13.41 18.81 12.20
N ASP A 88 -12.78 19.59 11.31
CA ASP A 88 -13.27 19.92 9.98
C ASP A 88 -12.53 19.16 8.87
N TYR A 89 -13.09 19.20 7.66
CA TYR A 89 -12.48 18.57 6.49
C TYR A 89 -11.23 19.32 6.04
N VAL A 90 -10.18 18.57 5.73
CA VAL A 90 -8.98 19.10 5.09
C VAL A 90 -9.18 19.05 3.58
N CYS A 91 -9.14 20.21 2.93
CA CYS A 91 -9.30 20.35 1.49
C CYS A 91 -7.97 20.67 0.81
N VAL A 92 -7.78 20.14 -0.40
CA VAL A 92 -6.64 20.38 -1.28
C VAL A 92 -7.13 21.07 -2.54
N ASP A 93 -6.49 22.17 -2.93
CA ASP A 93 -6.76 22.85 -4.20
C ASP A 93 -5.89 22.31 -5.35
N LYS A 94 -6.15 22.80 -6.57
CA LYS A 94 -5.39 22.42 -7.77
C LYS A 94 -3.89 22.75 -7.73
N ALA A 95 -3.48 23.66 -6.84
CA ALA A 95 -2.07 24.04 -6.64
C ALA A 95 -1.41 23.19 -5.55
N GLY A 96 -2.13 22.23 -4.96
CA GLY A 96 -1.66 21.40 -3.85
C GLY A 96 -1.70 22.11 -2.50
N ARG A 97 -2.35 23.28 -2.40
CA ARG A 97 -2.46 24.00 -1.13
C ARG A 97 -3.57 23.39 -0.30
N THR A 98 -3.28 23.15 0.97
CA THR A 98 -4.22 22.62 1.94
C THR A 98 -4.91 23.73 2.72
N PHE A 99 -6.18 23.55 3.04
CA PHE A 99 -6.97 24.47 3.86
C PHE A 99 -8.12 23.74 4.55
N LEU A 100 -8.61 24.28 5.66
CA LEU A 100 -9.77 23.75 6.38
C LEU A 100 -11.07 24.31 5.78
N ARG A 101 -12.11 23.49 5.72
CA ARG A 101 -13.43 23.86 5.21
C ARG A 101 -14.54 23.57 6.22
#